data_AF-A0A975F5M8-F1
#
_entry.id   AF-A0A975F5M8-F1
#
_cell.length_a   1.000
_cell.length_b   1.000
_cell.length_c   1.000
_cell.angle_alpha   90.00
_cell.angle_beta   90.00
_cell.angle_gamma   90.00
#
_symmetry.space_group_name_H-M   'P 1'
#
loop_
_entity.id
_entity.type
_entity.pdbx_description
1 polymer ?
#
loop_
_entity_poly.entity_id
_entity_poly.type
_entity_poly.pdbx_seq_one_letter_code
_entity_poly.pdbx_strand_id
1 'polypeptide(L)'
;MEITMKKMLLNFCAVLALCLAGCAKGGSYTAGTYTASAKGMGGDVNVSVTFSKSAITKIEIGAHNETPGISDTPIKEIPAQIIKTQSLAVDMVSGATFTSKAILAAVADTVEQAGGDVAALQSKKAKAKAGKAVKKTTDVVIIGGGGAGLSAAVEAASHGAKVILIEKMPILGGNTLLSYAELACPNNWLQQGKGIKDSPEQFAKEMYEGGGKFAKKELVDIVANNATAGALWLRDVIGVKYQDYLVHEGGHSVPRAVEPIELGAGMITPLKEYAEKIGVEILLNTKGEELIKDKSGKIVGVQAVQKDNTPIVLTANRAVVLATGGFGANVEMRQKYNKRWETLDASVKTTNSPAIVGDGIVMAEKVNANLIGMEYIQLYPFNNPITGVFYGIEAPSWSGEGLIYVNKDGKRFVNEVGMRDVRAEGILAQGGVAYAIYNQEVADRLHLEEKFKDEYAKTLADGVFFKADTLEEIANHFGINAANLVKTMDAYNKGIENNNDEFGRKTSMVTMKSGPWFILKGVVSVHHTMGGVEINEKAQVLDVNGKPIPGLYAAGEVTGGIHGNNRVGTCAISDIVVFGRIAGTNAANTAQQ
;
A
#
# COMPACT_ATOMS: atom_id res chain seq x y z
N MET A 1 11.15 90.45 19.96
CA MET A 1 12.36 89.78 20.45
C MET A 1 11.96 88.47 21.10
N GLU A 2 12.48 87.31 20.74
CA GLU A 2 13.41 86.95 19.67
C GLU A 2 13.75 85.48 19.93
N ILE A 3 13.85 84.70 18.87
CA ILE A 3 14.83 83.61 18.73
C ILE A 3 14.70 82.53 19.84
N THR A 4 14.07 81.36 19.64
CA THR A 4 14.53 80.38 18.66
C THR A 4 13.49 79.26 18.47
N MET A 5 12.34 79.62 17.89
CA MET A 5 11.52 78.69 17.13
C MET A 5 12.09 78.65 15.70
N LYS A 6 13.21 77.94 15.49
CA LYS A 6 13.81 77.64 14.16
C LYS A 6 15.09 76.81 14.34
N LYS A 7 14.95 75.48 14.44
CA LYS A 7 15.95 74.46 14.00
C LYS A 7 15.56 73.01 14.33
N MET A 8 14.26 72.70 14.36
CA MET A 8 13.80 71.31 14.54
C MET A 8 12.56 71.03 13.70
N LEU A 9 12.57 71.50 12.45
CA LEU A 9 11.55 71.25 11.43
C LEU A 9 12.14 71.63 10.07
N LEU A 10 13.01 70.77 9.53
CA LEU A 10 13.27 70.64 8.09
C LEU A 10 14.19 69.41 7.90
N ASN A 11 13.58 68.24 7.76
CA ASN A 11 14.06 67.10 6.97
C ASN A 11 12.96 66.03 6.94
N PHE A 12 11.76 66.48 6.56
CA PHE A 12 10.71 65.63 6.00
C PHE A 12 10.82 65.83 4.48
N CYS A 13 10.95 64.73 3.74
CA CYS A 13 11.06 64.58 2.27
C CYS A 13 12.42 64.01 1.82
N ALA A 14 12.47 62.67 1.77
CA ALA A 14 13.28 61.79 0.90
C ALA A 14 13.84 60.57 1.66
N VAL A 15 12.96 59.76 2.24
CA VAL A 15 13.23 58.32 2.45
C VAL A 15 12.01 57.55 1.94
N LEU A 16 11.76 57.72 0.64
CA LEU A 16 10.97 56.80 -0.17
C LEU A 16 11.96 56.19 -1.16
N ALA A 17 11.90 54.86 -1.31
CA ALA A 17 12.70 54.04 -2.22
C ALA A 17 14.15 53.74 -1.79
N LEU A 18 14.29 52.83 -0.82
CA LEU A 18 15.39 51.85 -0.82
C LEU A 18 14.90 50.51 -0.24
N CYS A 19 13.80 50.00 -0.81
CA CYS A 19 13.65 48.56 -0.98
C CYS A 19 14.65 48.13 -2.06
N LEU A 20 15.93 48.01 -1.70
CA LEU A 20 16.82 47.18 -2.48
C LEU A 20 16.29 45.75 -2.34
N ALA A 21 15.57 45.34 -3.38
CA ALA A 21 15.46 43.94 -3.73
C ALA A 21 16.88 43.36 -3.61
N GLY A 22 17.06 42.45 -2.64
CA GLY A 22 18.15 41.50 -2.70
C GLY A 22 17.93 40.65 -3.94
N CYS A 23 18.32 41.16 -5.10
CA CYS A 23 18.54 40.36 -6.29
C CYS A 23 19.65 39.38 -5.92
N ALA A 24 19.23 38.21 -5.46
CA ALA A 24 20.07 37.04 -5.44
C ALA A 24 20.75 36.94 -6.82
N LYS A 25 22.06 36.70 -6.85
CA LYS A 25 22.70 36.19 -8.07
C LYS A 25 21.98 34.89 -8.43
N GLY A 26 21.03 34.97 -9.36
CA GLY A 26 20.42 33.80 -9.99
C GLY A 26 21.54 33.04 -10.70
N GLY A 27 21.52 31.71 -10.62
CA GLY A 27 22.48 30.88 -11.36
C GLY A 27 22.48 31.31 -12.82
N SER A 28 23.66 31.55 -13.39
CA SER A 28 23.80 31.86 -14.80
C SER A 28 23.63 30.57 -15.58
N TYR A 29 22.41 30.24 -15.99
CA TYR A 29 22.17 29.07 -16.82
C TYR A 29 22.42 29.40 -18.30
N THR A 30 22.87 28.40 -19.06
CA THR A 30 22.77 28.42 -20.52
C THR A 30 21.30 28.20 -20.88
N ALA A 31 20.62 29.27 -21.30
CA ALA A 31 19.19 29.23 -21.63
C ALA A 31 18.90 28.16 -22.70
N GLY A 32 17.83 27.38 -22.48
CA GLY A 32 17.50 26.24 -23.32
C GLY A 32 16.63 25.23 -22.57
N THR A 33 16.28 24.15 -23.26
CA THR A 33 15.59 23.00 -22.68
C THR A 33 16.52 21.81 -22.69
N TYR A 34 16.67 21.18 -21.53
CA TYR A 34 17.52 20.02 -21.32
C TYR A 34 16.68 18.86 -20.80
N THR A 35 17.09 17.64 -21.12
CA THR A 35 16.38 16.43 -20.75
C THR A 35 17.30 15.48 -20.02
N ALA A 36 16.78 14.83 -18.98
CA ALA A 36 17.47 13.77 -18.28
C ALA A 36 16.47 12.70 -17.85
N SER A 37 16.97 11.54 -17.44
CA SER A 37 16.16 10.49 -16.83
C SER A 37 16.85 9.92 -15.61
N ALA A 38 16.05 9.40 -14.68
CA ALA A 38 16.56 8.70 -13.51
C ALA A 38 15.64 7.56 -13.10
N LYS A 39 16.18 6.57 -12.40
CA LYS A 39 15.47 5.35 -12.01
C LYS A 39 14.46 5.61 -10.87
N GLY A 40 13.18 5.42 -11.18
CA GLY A 40 12.06 5.34 -10.24
C GLY A 40 11.63 3.90 -9.93
N MET A 41 10.43 3.74 -9.33
CA MET A 41 9.89 2.42 -8.97
C MET A 41 9.51 1.59 -10.20
N GLY A 42 8.85 2.21 -11.18
CA GLY A 42 8.36 1.58 -12.41
C GLY A 42 9.35 1.57 -13.56
N GLY A 43 10.51 2.22 -13.42
CA GLY A 43 11.51 2.33 -14.50
C GLY A 43 12.10 3.72 -14.55
N ASP A 44 12.48 4.18 -15.74
CA ASP A 44 12.99 5.54 -15.90
C ASP A 44 11.87 6.57 -15.83
N VAL A 45 12.11 7.64 -15.07
CA VAL A 45 11.28 8.85 -15.07
C VAL A 45 12.00 9.90 -15.90
N ASN A 46 11.45 10.21 -17.07
CA ASN A 46 12.02 11.21 -17.98
C ASN A 46 11.58 12.62 -17.56
N VAL A 47 12.51 13.57 -17.55
CA VAL A 47 12.25 14.96 -17.17
C VAL A 47 12.85 15.91 -18.21
N SER A 48 12.07 16.91 -18.59
CA SER A 48 12.49 18.04 -19.44
C SER A 48 12.44 19.33 -18.62
N VAL A 49 13.52 20.10 -18.61
CA VAL A 49 13.62 21.35 -17.84
C VAL A 49 14.03 22.50 -18.75
N THR A 50 13.23 23.57 -18.74
CA THR A 50 13.52 24.81 -19.46
C THR A 50 14.14 25.84 -18.53
N PHE A 51 15.25 26.43 -18.96
CA PHE A 51 15.97 27.47 -18.27
C PHE A 51 15.93 28.77 -19.07
N SER A 52 15.68 29.88 -18.38
CA SER A 52 16.15 31.19 -18.81
C SER A 52 17.59 31.40 -18.34
N LYS A 53 18.22 32.52 -18.70
CA LYS A 53 19.58 32.83 -18.22
C LYS A 53 19.71 32.92 -16.69
N SER A 54 18.61 33.05 -15.96
CA SER A 54 18.63 33.27 -14.50
C SER A 54 17.67 32.41 -13.68
N ALA A 55 16.84 31.57 -14.32
CA ALA A 55 15.80 30.82 -13.63
C ALA A 55 15.41 29.52 -14.35
N ILE A 56 14.97 28.54 -13.55
CA ILE A 56 14.20 27.37 -13.99
C ILE A 56 12.77 27.86 -14.26
N THR A 57 12.32 27.83 -15.51
CA THR A 57 11.02 28.39 -15.91
C THR A 57 9.94 27.34 -16.13
N LYS A 58 10.34 26.11 -16.45
CA LYS A 58 9.43 25.00 -16.72
C LYS A 58 10.09 23.67 -16.39
N ILE A 59 9.32 22.74 -15.84
CA ILE A 59 9.71 21.35 -15.63
C ILE A 59 8.53 20.51 -16.10
N GLU A 60 8.78 19.57 -17.00
CA GLU A 60 7.79 18.63 -17.53
C GLU A 60 8.28 17.21 -17.25
N ILE A 61 7.42 16.42 -16.62
CA ILE A 61 7.65 14.98 -16.48
C ILE A 61 7.12 14.31 -17.75
N GLY A 62 8.01 13.64 -18.47
CA GLY A 62 7.72 12.89 -19.69
C GLY A 62 7.24 11.47 -19.40
N ALA A 63 7.52 10.54 -20.32
CA ALA A 63 7.13 9.14 -20.19
C ALA A 63 7.71 8.49 -18.92
N HIS A 64 6.89 7.70 -18.23
CA HIS A 64 7.24 6.91 -17.06
C HIS A 64 6.25 5.75 -16.89
N ASN A 65 6.65 4.74 -16.11
CA ASN A 65 5.82 3.58 -15.75
C ASN A 65 5.56 3.49 -14.23
N GLU A 66 5.74 4.60 -13.51
CA GLU A 66 5.45 4.66 -12.07
C GLU A 66 3.98 4.34 -11.75
N THR A 67 3.72 3.85 -10.54
CA THR A 67 2.37 3.43 -10.11
C THR A 67 1.36 4.59 -10.20
N PRO A 68 0.27 4.46 -10.99
CA PRO A 68 -0.79 5.46 -11.06
C PRO A 68 -1.41 5.75 -9.69
N GLY A 69 -1.75 7.01 -9.42
CA GLY A 69 -2.31 7.45 -8.13
C GLY A 69 -1.27 7.63 -7.03
N ILE A 70 -0.10 6.98 -7.10
CA ILE A 70 1.02 7.18 -6.16
C ILE A 70 2.01 8.21 -6.70
N SER A 71 2.31 8.12 -8.00
CA SER A 71 3.27 9.00 -8.67
C SER A 71 2.69 10.38 -9.02
N ASP A 72 1.37 10.52 -9.06
CA ASP A 72 0.67 11.74 -9.47
C ASP A 72 1.06 12.95 -8.61
N THR A 73 1.12 12.80 -7.28
CA THR A 73 1.51 13.88 -6.37
C THR A 73 2.94 14.36 -6.60
N PRO A 74 4.01 13.51 -6.55
CA PRO A 74 5.35 14.01 -6.82
C PRO A 74 5.51 14.57 -8.24
N ILE A 75 4.85 13.98 -9.24
CA ILE A 75 4.85 14.49 -10.62
C ILE A 75 4.30 15.92 -10.69
N LYS A 76 3.29 16.24 -9.88
CA LYS A 76 2.68 17.58 -9.85
C LYS A 76 3.40 18.55 -8.93
N GLU A 77 3.67 18.15 -7.68
CA GLU A 77 4.10 19.06 -6.61
C GLU A 77 5.59 19.37 -6.66
N ILE A 78 6.45 18.40 -6.96
CA ILE A 78 7.91 18.62 -6.95
C ILE A 78 8.30 19.64 -8.03
N PRO A 79 7.90 19.49 -9.31
CA PRO A 79 8.12 20.50 -10.34
C PRO A 79 7.63 21.90 -9.95
N ALA A 80 6.40 21.99 -9.43
CA ALA A 80 5.82 23.26 -9.01
C ALA A 80 6.61 23.93 -7.88
N GLN A 81 7.09 23.17 -6.90
CA GLN A 81 7.89 23.69 -5.79
C GLN A 81 9.28 24.13 -6.26
N ILE A 82 9.93 23.38 -7.14
CA ILE A 82 11.25 23.75 -7.69
C ILE A 82 11.13 25.07 -8.48
N ILE A 83 10.12 25.20 -9.35
CA ILE A 83 9.89 26.44 -10.11
C ILE A 83 9.58 27.60 -9.16
N LYS A 84 8.74 27.39 -8.14
CA LYS A 84 8.37 28.46 -7.20
C LYS A 84 9.55 28.93 -6.34
N THR A 85 10.38 28.00 -5.88
CA THR A 85 11.43 28.29 -4.89
C THR A 85 12.81 28.49 -5.52
N GLN A 86 12.98 28.11 -6.80
CA GLN A 86 14.26 28.04 -7.48
C GLN A 86 15.29 27.25 -6.64
N SER A 87 14.86 26.09 -6.13
CA SER A 87 15.63 25.23 -5.23
C SER A 87 15.31 23.76 -5.47
N LEU A 88 16.30 22.89 -5.29
CA LEU A 88 16.15 21.44 -5.28
C LEU A 88 15.99 20.87 -3.86
N ALA A 89 16.02 21.72 -2.84
CA ALA A 89 15.81 21.37 -1.43
C ALA A 89 14.32 21.22 -1.09
N VAL A 90 13.56 20.62 -1.99
CA VAL A 90 12.12 20.38 -1.85
C VAL A 90 11.88 19.04 -1.18
N ASP A 91 10.84 18.96 -0.35
CA ASP A 91 10.56 17.72 0.38
C ASP A 91 10.04 16.65 -0.56
N MET A 92 10.58 15.44 -0.43
CA MET A 92 10.04 14.28 -1.13
C MET A 92 8.59 14.01 -0.69
N VAL A 93 7.82 13.42 -1.59
CA VAL A 93 6.45 13.01 -1.28
C VAL A 93 6.48 11.69 -0.53
N SER A 94 5.96 11.69 0.70
CA SER A 94 5.83 10.49 1.51
C SER A 94 5.07 9.41 0.74
N GLY A 95 5.57 8.17 0.76
CA GLY A 95 4.97 7.04 0.04
C GLY A 95 5.36 6.93 -1.44
N ALA A 96 5.91 7.98 -2.04
CA ALA A 96 6.37 8.00 -3.43
C ALA A 96 7.86 8.39 -3.51
N THR A 97 8.68 7.81 -2.62
CA THR A 97 10.08 8.19 -2.44
C THR A 97 10.94 7.90 -3.66
N PHE A 98 10.76 6.76 -4.33
CA PHE A 98 11.53 6.40 -5.53
C PHE A 98 11.22 7.37 -6.68
N THR A 99 9.94 7.63 -6.95
CA THR A 99 9.50 8.64 -7.92
C THR A 99 10.05 10.03 -7.57
N SER A 100 9.96 10.44 -6.31
CA SER A 100 10.45 11.75 -5.85
C SER A 100 11.96 11.89 -6.08
N LYS A 101 12.75 10.86 -5.73
CA LYS A 101 14.19 10.83 -5.95
C LYS A 101 14.53 10.86 -7.44
N ALA A 102 13.80 10.10 -8.26
CA ALA A 102 14.01 10.08 -9.71
C ALA A 102 13.79 11.47 -10.33
N ILE A 103 12.67 12.13 -10.01
CA ILE A 103 12.40 13.49 -10.48
C ILE A 103 13.52 14.44 -10.02
N LEU A 104 13.89 14.43 -8.75
CA LEU A 104 14.93 15.31 -8.22
C LEU A 104 16.30 15.07 -8.84
N ALA A 105 16.67 13.80 -9.07
CA ALA A 105 17.93 13.43 -9.70
C ALA A 105 17.96 13.87 -11.17
N ALA A 106 16.88 13.63 -11.92
CA ALA A 106 16.80 14.07 -13.31
C ALA A 106 16.80 15.60 -13.43
N VAL A 107 16.10 16.33 -12.56
CA VAL A 107 16.19 17.81 -12.54
C VAL A 107 17.61 18.26 -12.18
N ALA A 108 18.26 17.65 -11.19
CA ALA A 108 19.64 17.98 -10.82
C ALA A 108 20.61 17.79 -11.99
N ASP A 109 20.47 16.70 -12.75
CA ASP A 109 21.26 16.45 -13.95
C ASP A 109 21.03 17.53 -15.02
N THR A 110 19.77 17.90 -15.31
CA THR A 110 19.51 19.01 -16.25
C THR A 110 20.04 20.37 -15.79
N VAL A 111 20.09 20.62 -14.47
CA VAL A 111 20.70 21.84 -13.91
C VAL A 111 22.19 21.86 -14.21
N GLU A 112 22.88 20.73 -14.03
CA GLU A 112 24.31 20.61 -14.32
C GLU A 112 24.58 20.77 -15.82
N GLN A 113 23.78 20.14 -16.69
CA GLN A 113 23.84 20.33 -18.15
C GLN A 113 23.67 21.80 -18.56
N ALA A 114 22.79 22.54 -17.88
CA ALA A 114 22.58 23.97 -18.11
C ALA A 114 23.66 24.88 -17.49
N GLY A 115 24.69 24.32 -16.85
CA GLY A 115 25.78 25.07 -16.20
C GLY A 115 25.43 25.64 -14.82
N GLY A 116 24.37 25.15 -14.18
CA GLY A 116 23.93 25.55 -12.85
C GLY A 116 24.63 24.82 -11.70
N ASP A 117 24.63 25.43 -10.52
CA ASP A 117 25.21 24.86 -9.30
C ASP A 117 24.15 24.06 -8.51
N VAL A 118 24.18 22.73 -8.68
CA VAL A 118 23.27 21.79 -8.01
C VAL A 118 23.39 21.87 -6.48
N ALA A 119 24.61 21.97 -5.96
CA ALA A 119 24.86 22.00 -4.51
C ALA A 119 24.26 23.26 -3.88
N ALA A 120 24.41 24.41 -4.56
CA ALA A 120 23.77 25.65 -4.11
C ALA A 120 22.23 25.53 -4.08
N LEU A 121 21.62 24.89 -5.09
CA LEU A 121 20.16 24.70 -5.13
C LEU A 121 19.65 23.72 -4.07
N GLN A 122 20.44 22.72 -3.68
CA GLN A 122 20.09 21.74 -2.63
C GLN A 122 20.26 22.29 -1.20
N SER A 123 21.04 23.35 -1.00
CA SER A 123 21.26 23.96 0.32
C SER A 123 20.11 24.88 0.79
N LYS A 124 19.23 25.34 -0.12
CA LYS A 124 18.19 26.34 0.16
C LYS A 124 16.88 25.73 0.65
N LYS A 125 16.86 25.13 1.85
CA LYS A 125 15.62 24.61 2.41
C LYS A 125 14.70 25.74 2.88
N ALA A 126 13.57 25.97 2.20
CA ALA A 126 12.53 26.85 2.70
C ALA A 126 11.89 26.22 3.94
N LYS A 127 12.00 26.85 5.11
CA LYS A 127 11.29 26.37 6.31
C LYS A 127 9.79 26.61 6.11
N ALA A 128 9.01 25.54 6.03
CA ALA A 128 7.56 25.62 6.17
C ALA A 128 7.25 26.19 7.57
N LYS A 129 6.51 27.30 7.61
CA LYS A 129 6.05 27.91 8.87
C LYS A 129 4.68 27.33 9.17
N ALA A 130 4.52 26.69 10.33
CA ALA A 130 3.24 26.17 10.77
C ALA A 130 2.16 27.27 10.72
N GLY A 131 0.99 26.89 10.21
CA GLY A 131 -0.21 27.71 10.22
C GLY A 131 -0.79 27.90 11.63
N LYS A 132 -1.88 28.66 11.71
CA LYS A 132 -2.65 28.80 12.95
C LYS A 132 -3.40 27.50 13.23
N ALA A 133 -3.52 27.13 14.51
CA ALA A 133 -4.24 25.94 14.93
C ALA A 133 -5.69 25.93 14.41
N VAL A 134 -6.10 24.80 13.83
CA VAL A 134 -7.44 24.59 13.27
C VAL A 134 -8.28 23.77 14.24
N LYS A 135 -9.53 24.16 14.45
CA LYS A 135 -10.51 23.39 15.21
C LYS A 135 -11.73 23.13 14.35
N LYS A 136 -12.15 21.87 14.23
CA LYS A 136 -13.35 21.47 13.48
C LYS A 136 -14.19 20.52 14.34
N THR A 137 -15.50 20.59 14.19
CA THR A 137 -16.46 19.68 14.83
C THR A 137 -17.25 18.95 13.74
N THR A 138 -17.47 17.66 13.93
CA THR A 138 -18.24 16.80 13.05
C THR A 138 -18.96 15.72 13.86
N ASP A 139 -19.79 14.88 13.24
CA ASP A 139 -20.43 13.77 13.97
C ASP A 139 -19.45 12.59 14.14
N VAL A 140 -18.79 12.20 13.05
CA VAL A 140 -17.84 11.08 13.03
C VAL A 140 -16.50 11.52 12.45
N VAL A 141 -15.41 11.18 13.14
CA VAL A 141 -14.04 11.33 12.61
C VAL A 141 -13.50 9.96 12.25
N ILE A 142 -12.90 9.83 11.06
CA ILE A 142 -12.28 8.59 10.57
C ILE A 142 -10.80 8.84 10.35
N ILE A 143 -9.97 7.95 10.88
CA ILE A 143 -8.51 8.06 10.82
C ILE A 143 -7.96 6.96 9.91
N GLY A 144 -7.48 7.36 8.73
CA GLY A 144 -6.96 6.47 7.68
C GLY A 144 -7.87 6.43 6.45
N GLY A 145 -7.29 6.73 5.28
CA GLY A 145 -7.98 6.80 3.99
C GLY A 145 -7.89 5.54 3.14
N GLY A 146 -7.64 4.37 3.74
CA GLY A 146 -7.65 3.08 3.05
C GLY A 146 -9.06 2.55 2.78
N GLY A 147 -9.19 1.34 2.22
CA GLY A 147 -10.50 0.76 1.90
C GLY A 147 -11.46 0.70 3.09
N ALA A 148 -11.00 0.31 4.28
CA ALA A 148 -11.82 0.30 5.50
C ALA A 148 -12.33 1.69 5.88
N GLY A 149 -11.45 2.70 5.84
CA GLY A 149 -11.78 4.06 6.23
C GLY A 149 -12.75 4.73 5.26
N LEU A 150 -12.55 4.52 3.95
CA LEU A 150 -13.48 5.00 2.93
C LEU A 150 -14.84 4.28 3.01
N SER A 151 -14.86 2.96 3.22
CA SER A 151 -16.11 2.23 3.46
C SER A 151 -16.85 2.74 4.70
N ALA A 152 -16.13 2.99 5.79
CA ALA A 152 -16.70 3.57 7.00
C ALA A 152 -17.22 5.00 6.78
N ALA A 153 -16.50 5.80 5.99
CA ALA A 153 -16.89 7.18 5.69
C ALA A 153 -18.17 7.23 4.88
N VAL A 154 -18.25 6.40 3.84
CA VAL A 154 -19.45 6.30 3.02
C VAL A 154 -20.64 5.83 3.86
N GLU A 155 -20.49 4.74 4.61
CA GLU A 155 -21.61 4.23 5.42
C GLU A 155 -22.05 5.21 6.51
N ALA A 156 -21.12 5.86 7.21
CA ALA A 156 -21.47 6.85 8.22
C ALA A 156 -22.25 8.04 7.61
N ALA A 157 -21.78 8.56 6.48
CA ALA A 157 -22.44 9.67 5.78
C ALA A 157 -23.80 9.26 5.19
N SER A 158 -23.91 8.05 4.62
CA SER A 158 -25.19 7.50 4.14
C SER A 158 -26.21 7.30 5.27
N HIS A 159 -25.77 7.15 6.52
CA HIS A 159 -26.61 7.14 7.71
C HIS A 159 -26.78 8.53 8.36
N GLY A 160 -26.50 9.60 7.61
CA GLY A 160 -26.82 10.98 7.99
C GLY A 160 -25.83 11.64 8.95
N ALA A 161 -24.68 11.02 9.23
CA ALA A 161 -23.63 11.67 10.01
C ALA A 161 -22.81 12.64 9.13
N LYS A 162 -22.40 13.79 9.70
CA LYS A 162 -21.31 14.58 9.11
C LYS A 162 -19.99 13.86 9.38
N VAL A 163 -19.15 13.73 8.36
CA VAL A 163 -17.91 12.95 8.44
C VAL A 163 -16.70 13.78 8.03
N ILE A 164 -15.65 13.73 8.85
CA ILE A 164 -14.31 14.16 8.47
C ILE A 164 -13.41 12.92 8.46
N LEU A 165 -12.78 12.63 7.32
CA LEU A 165 -11.75 11.62 7.18
C LEU A 165 -10.38 12.30 7.13
N ILE A 166 -9.41 11.82 7.92
CA ILE A 166 -8.02 12.27 7.86
C ILE A 166 -7.11 11.17 7.32
N GLU A 167 -6.17 11.55 6.46
CA GLU A 167 -5.12 10.68 5.92
C GLU A 167 -3.78 11.40 6.07
N LYS A 168 -2.80 10.74 6.67
CA LYS A 168 -1.48 11.33 6.92
C LYS A 168 -0.69 11.48 5.62
N MET A 169 -0.98 10.65 4.64
CA MET A 169 -0.34 10.64 3.34
C MET A 169 -0.98 11.70 2.42
N PRO A 170 -0.26 12.14 1.37
CA PRO A 170 -0.79 13.07 0.38
C PRO A 170 -1.76 12.44 -0.61
N ILE A 171 -2.01 11.13 -0.47
CA ILE A 171 -2.90 10.31 -1.31
C ILE A 171 -3.68 9.36 -0.41
N LEU A 172 -4.87 8.94 -0.87
CA LEU A 172 -5.68 7.93 -0.20
C LEU A 172 -5.25 6.51 -0.58
N GLY A 173 -5.84 5.53 0.11
CA GLY A 173 -5.83 4.13 -0.30
C GLY A 173 -4.86 3.22 0.44
N GLY A 174 -3.78 3.75 1.02
CA GLY A 174 -2.85 2.95 1.84
C GLY A 174 -2.40 1.65 1.15
N ASN A 175 -2.37 0.53 1.87
CA ASN A 175 -2.09 -0.78 1.28
C ASN A 175 -3.18 -1.28 0.33
N THR A 176 -4.43 -0.81 0.45
CA THR A 176 -5.51 -1.21 -0.47
C THR A 176 -5.18 -0.76 -1.90
N LEU A 177 -4.64 0.46 -2.06
CA LEU A 177 -4.18 0.98 -3.36
C LEU A 177 -3.04 0.15 -3.96
N LEU A 178 -2.14 -0.37 -3.11
CA LEU A 178 -1.00 -1.20 -3.52
C LEU A 178 -1.37 -2.66 -3.82
N SER A 179 -2.59 -3.07 -3.50
CA SER A 179 -3.05 -4.45 -3.66
C SER A 179 -3.78 -4.66 -4.98
N TYR A 180 -4.04 -5.92 -5.33
CA TYR A 180 -4.99 -6.26 -6.39
C TYR A 180 -6.46 -5.97 -6.03
N ALA A 181 -6.75 -5.64 -4.76
CA ALA A 181 -8.09 -5.44 -4.23
C ALA A 181 -9.07 -6.61 -4.49
N GLU A 182 -8.53 -7.81 -4.66
CA GLU A 182 -9.29 -9.05 -4.79
C GLU A 182 -10.11 -9.33 -3.52
N LEU A 183 -11.42 -9.43 -3.69
CA LEU A 183 -12.39 -9.58 -2.60
C LEU A 183 -13.00 -10.98 -2.65
N ALA A 184 -12.69 -11.84 -1.67
CA ALA A 184 -13.34 -13.14 -1.51
C ALA A 184 -14.81 -12.97 -1.11
N CYS A 185 -15.74 -13.35 -1.99
CA CYS A 185 -17.17 -13.30 -1.72
C CYS A 185 -17.87 -14.59 -2.20
N PRO A 186 -18.40 -15.42 -1.29
CA PRO A 186 -19.00 -16.70 -1.66
C PRO A 186 -20.36 -16.52 -2.33
N ASN A 187 -20.71 -17.45 -3.22
CA ASN A 187 -21.95 -17.45 -4.01
C ASN A 187 -22.18 -16.11 -4.78
N ASN A 188 -21.11 -15.50 -5.28
CA ASN A 188 -21.20 -14.25 -6.03
C ASN A 188 -21.72 -14.46 -7.46
N TRP A 189 -22.01 -13.36 -8.17
CA TRP A 189 -22.62 -13.39 -9.49
C TRP A 189 -21.78 -14.11 -10.57
N LEU A 190 -20.44 -14.08 -10.46
CA LEU A 190 -19.56 -14.81 -11.37
C LEU A 190 -19.55 -16.31 -11.06
N GLN A 191 -19.59 -16.70 -9.78
CA GLN A 191 -19.73 -18.11 -9.38
C GLN A 191 -21.06 -18.68 -9.87
N GLN A 192 -22.16 -17.93 -9.69
CA GLN A 192 -23.48 -18.31 -10.19
C GLN A 192 -23.48 -18.48 -11.72
N GLY A 193 -22.90 -17.52 -12.46
CA GLY A 193 -22.78 -17.59 -13.92
C GLY A 193 -21.96 -18.79 -14.41
N LYS A 194 -21.03 -19.29 -13.60
CA LYS A 194 -20.17 -20.46 -13.91
C LYS A 194 -20.68 -21.76 -13.26
N GLY A 195 -21.80 -21.75 -12.53
CA GLY A 195 -22.33 -22.92 -11.83
C GLY A 195 -21.46 -23.42 -10.67
N ILE A 196 -20.56 -22.59 -10.13
CA ILE A 196 -19.70 -22.94 -8.99
C ILE A 196 -20.54 -22.88 -7.71
N LYS A 197 -20.58 -23.99 -6.97
CA LYS A 197 -21.28 -24.07 -5.68
C LYS A 197 -20.36 -23.60 -4.57
N ASP A 198 -20.81 -22.61 -3.81
CA ASP A 198 -20.08 -22.05 -2.66
C ASP A 198 -21.08 -21.52 -1.62
N SER A 199 -20.61 -21.24 -0.41
CA SER A 199 -21.47 -20.77 0.69
C SER A 199 -20.70 -19.96 1.73
N PRO A 200 -21.36 -19.03 2.46
CA PRO A 200 -20.77 -18.39 3.62
C PRO A 200 -20.20 -19.38 4.65
N GLU A 201 -20.87 -20.51 4.87
CA GLU A 201 -20.43 -21.54 5.83
C GLU A 201 -19.11 -22.18 5.41
N GLN A 202 -18.98 -22.53 4.12
CA GLN A 202 -17.73 -23.07 3.57
C GLN A 202 -16.61 -22.03 3.64
N PHE A 203 -16.90 -20.78 3.28
CA PHE A 203 -15.92 -19.70 3.34
C PHE A 203 -15.46 -19.41 4.78
N ALA A 204 -16.39 -19.35 5.75
CA ALA A 204 -16.08 -19.19 7.16
C ALA A 204 -15.21 -20.34 7.70
N LYS A 205 -15.52 -21.59 7.32
CA LYS A 205 -14.71 -22.76 7.67
C LYS A 205 -13.26 -22.62 7.20
N GLU A 206 -13.07 -22.21 5.94
CA GLU A 206 -11.74 -22.03 5.36
C GLU A 206 -10.97 -20.88 5.99
N MET A 207 -11.62 -19.75 6.28
CA MET A 207 -11.02 -18.65 7.03
C MET A 207 -10.58 -19.10 8.44
N TYR A 208 -11.43 -19.83 9.15
CA TYR A 208 -11.15 -20.30 10.51
C TYR A 208 -10.02 -21.34 10.55
N GLU A 209 -10.06 -22.33 9.64
CA GLU A 209 -9.02 -23.35 9.52
C GLU A 209 -7.70 -22.74 9.04
N GLY A 210 -7.74 -21.87 8.03
CA GLY A 210 -6.56 -21.19 7.50
C GLY A 210 -5.92 -20.20 8.47
N GLY A 211 -6.72 -19.61 9.37
CA GLY A 211 -6.25 -18.82 10.51
C GLY A 211 -5.76 -19.66 11.70
N GLY A 212 -5.49 -20.96 11.48
CA GLY A 212 -4.99 -21.88 12.50
C GLY A 212 -5.94 -22.10 13.66
N LYS A 213 -7.24 -21.81 13.48
CA LYS A 213 -8.28 -21.84 14.52
C LYS A 213 -8.05 -20.85 15.68
N PHE A 214 -7.18 -19.86 15.48
CA PHE A 214 -6.94 -18.76 16.44
C PHE A 214 -7.84 -17.55 16.18
N ALA A 215 -8.52 -17.50 15.04
CA ALA A 215 -9.49 -16.45 14.76
C ALA A 215 -10.71 -16.56 15.68
N LYS A 216 -11.33 -15.42 15.99
CA LYS A 216 -12.63 -15.34 16.65
C LYS A 216 -13.71 -15.77 15.68
N LYS A 217 -14.40 -16.86 15.99
CA LYS A 217 -15.37 -17.47 15.05
C LYS A 217 -16.51 -16.51 14.71
N GLU A 218 -16.97 -15.73 15.69
CA GLU A 218 -18.01 -14.72 15.50
C GLU A 218 -17.61 -13.63 14.50
N LEU A 219 -16.35 -13.19 14.50
CA LEU A 219 -15.86 -12.20 13.54
C LEU A 219 -15.68 -12.81 12.15
N VAL A 220 -15.20 -14.06 12.07
CA VAL A 220 -15.11 -14.81 10.81
C VAL A 220 -16.49 -15.01 10.19
N ASP A 221 -17.47 -15.44 10.98
CA ASP A 221 -18.84 -15.65 10.53
C ASP A 221 -19.43 -14.32 10.00
N ILE A 222 -19.15 -13.17 10.64
CA ILE A 222 -19.58 -11.86 10.15
C ILE A 222 -18.97 -11.54 8.79
N VAL A 223 -17.67 -11.73 8.60
CA VAL A 223 -17.03 -11.48 7.29
C VAL A 223 -17.65 -12.39 6.23
N ALA A 224 -17.75 -13.68 6.51
CA ALA A 224 -18.22 -14.64 5.52
C ALA A 224 -19.66 -14.41 5.08
N ASN A 225 -20.55 -14.07 6.03
CA ASN A 225 -21.96 -13.81 5.76
C ASN A 225 -22.20 -12.48 5.04
N ASN A 226 -21.29 -11.50 5.17
CA ASN A 226 -21.49 -10.15 4.62
C ASN A 226 -20.59 -9.84 3.42
N ALA A 227 -19.60 -10.67 3.10
CA ALA A 227 -18.64 -10.41 2.03
C ALA A 227 -19.31 -10.16 0.67
N THR A 228 -20.29 -10.99 0.30
CA THR A 228 -21.01 -10.85 -0.98
C THR A 228 -21.90 -9.63 -1.02
N ALA A 229 -22.56 -9.27 0.09
CA ALA A 229 -23.28 -8.01 0.20
C ALA A 229 -22.33 -6.80 0.12
N GLY A 230 -21.12 -6.90 0.65
CA GLY A 230 -20.04 -5.91 0.49
C GLY A 230 -19.60 -5.77 -0.96
N ALA A 231 -19.37 -6.88 -1.67
CA ALA A 231 -18.97 -6.88 -3.07
C ALA A 231 -20.05 -6.26 -3.98
N LEU A 232 -21.32 -6.61 -3.75
CA LEU A 232 -22.46 -6.02 -4.45
C LEU A 232 -22.61 -4.53 -4.16
N TRP A 233 -22.41 -4.10 -2.90
CA TRP A 233 -22.42 -2.68 -2.56
C TRP A 233 -21.31 -1.90 -3.29
N LEU A 234 -20.09 -2.43 -3.35
CA LEU A 234 -19.01 -1.83 -4.15
C LEU A 234 -19.39 -1.74 -5.63
N ARG A 235 -19.97 -2.80 -6.20
CA ARG A 235 -20.34 -2.85 -7.62
C ARG A 235 -21.50 -1.90 -7.97
N ASP A 236 -22.58 -1.98 -7.21
CA ASP A 236 -23.89 -1.41 -7.58
C ASP A 236 -24.12 -0.02 -7.00
N VAL A 237 -23.52 0.29 -5.83
CA VAL A 237 -23.68 1.59 -5.16
C VAL A 237 -22.48 2.48 -5.42
N ILE A 238 -21.27 1.96 -5.18
CA ILE A 238 -20.04 2.74 -5.30
C ILE A 238 -19.58 2.87 -6.77
N GLY A 239 -19.88 1.85 -7.58
CA GLY A 239 -19.57 1.86 -9.01
C GLY A 239 -18.24 1.20 -9.37
N VAL A 240 -17.64 0.42 -8.46
CA VAL A 240 -16.46 -0.40 -8.75
C VAL A 240 -16.77 -1.36 -9.89
N LYS A 241 -15.89 -1.38 -10.90
CA LYS A 241 -15.98 -2.30 -12.03
C LYS A 241 -15.06 -3.48 -11.78
N TYR A 242 -15.57 -4.67 -12.04
CA TYR A 242 -14.87 -5.93 -11.82
C TYR A 242 -14.56 -6.61 -13.14
N GLN A 243 -13.49 -7.39 -13.14
CA GLN A 243 -13.20 -8.36 -14.19
C GLN A 243 -14.34 -9.39 -14.31
N ASP A 244 -14.42 -10.06 -15.46
CA ASP A 244 -15.42 -11.11 -15.74
C ASP A 244 -14.94 -12.53 -15.39
N TYR A 245 -13.76 -12.65 -14.77
CA TYR A 245 -13.20 -13.89 -14.22
C TYR A 245 -13.13 -13.87 -12.70
N LEU A 246 -12.96 -15.07 -12.12
CA LEU A 246 -12.72 -15.26 -10.69
C LEU A 246 -11.24 -15.53 -10.45
N VAL A 247 -10.71 -15.03 -9.34
CA VAL A 247 -9.37 -15.37 -8.86
C VAL A 247 -9.45 -16.57 -7.90
N HIS A 248 -8.51 -17.52 -8.03
CA HIS A 248 -8.34 -18.66 -7.14
C HIS A 248 -7.05 -18.55 -6.34
N GLU A 249 -7.17 -18.00 -5.13
CA GLU A 249 -6.02 -17.83 -4.23
C GLU A 249 -5.85 -18.98 -3.24
N GLY A 250 -4.62 -19.12 -2.73
CA GLY A 250 -4.25 -20.19 -1.81
C GLY A 250 -5.09 -20.18 -0.52
N GLY A 251 -5.57 -21.37 -0.13
CA GLY A 251 -6.42 -21.57 1.05
C GLY A 251 -7.93 -21.60 0.77
N HIS A 252 -8.35 -21.32 -0.48
CA HIS A 252 -9.74 -21.44 -0.92
C HIS A 252 -9.99 -22.79 -1.61
N SER A 253 -11.08 -23.50 -1.29
CA SER A 253 -11.43 -24.75 -2.01
C SER A 253 -12.02 -24.52 -3.40
N VAL A 254 -12.60 -23.35 -3.64
CA VAL A 254 -13.17 -22.93 -4.93
C VAL A 254 -12.76 -21.48 -5.23
N PRO A 255 -12.64 -21.11 -6.52
CA PRO A 255 -12.47 -19.71 -6.90
C PRO A 255 -13.68 -18.88 -6.46
N ARG A 256 -13.44 -17.79 -5.73
CA ARG A 256 -14.49 -16.92 -5.18
C ARG A 256 -14.16 -15.45 -5.09
N ALA A 257 -12.94 -15.06 -5.48
CA ALA A 257 -12.52 -13.67 -5.40
C ALA A 257 -12.88 -12.92 -6.68
N VAL A 258 -13.47 -11.74 -6.52
CA VAL A 258 -13.68 -10.78 -7.61
C VAL A 258 -12.57 -9.75 -7.58
N GLU A 259 -12.04 -9.40 -8.76
CA GLU A 259 -10.93 -8.45 -8.91
C GLU A 259 -11.42 -7.18 -9.61
N PRO A 260 -11.19 -5.97 -9.03
CA PRO A 260 -11.49 -4.73 -9.72
C PRO A 260 -10.64 -4.55 -10.99
N ILE A 261 -11.24 -3.98 -12.03
CA ILE A 261 -10.47 -3.41 -13.15
C ILE A 261 -9.60 -2.28 -12.57
N GLU A 262 -8.34 -2.18 -12.98
CA GLU A 262 -7.34 -1.26 -12.38
C GLU A 262 -7.00 -1.56 -10.91
N LEU A 263 -7.24 -2.79 -10.44
CA LEU A 263 -6.70 -3.31 -9.17
C LEU A 263 -7.12 -2.43 -7.98
N GLY A 264 -6.19 -2.16 -7.05
CA GLY A 264 -6.43 -1.28 -5.90
C GLY A 264 -6.97 0.11 -6.27
N ALA A 265 -6.51 0.71 -7.37
CA ALA A 265 -7.00 2.01 -7.81
C ALA A 265 -8.47 1.95 -8.26
N GLY A 266 -8.87 0.86 -8.91
CA GLY A 266 -10.25 0.59 -9.32
C GLY A 266 -11.24 0.49 -8.16
N MET A 267 -10.77 0.20 -6.95
CA MET A 267 -11.59 0.25 -5.73
C MET A 267 -11.51 1.61 -5.04
N ILE A 268 -10.31 2.18 -4.89
CA ILE A 268 -10.10 3.41 -4.12
C ILE A 268 -10.68 4.65 -4.80
N THR A 269 -10.56 4.76 -6.13
CA THR A 269 -11.05 5.92 -6.87
C THR A 269 -12.57 6.06 -6.78
N PRO A 270 -13.39 5.03 -7.09
CA PRO A 270 -14.84 5.14 -6.96
C PRO A 270 -15.31 5.39 -5.52
N LEU A 271 -14.64 4.77 -4.53
CA LEU A 271 -14.94 5.02 -3.11
C LEU A 271 -14.68 6.47 -2.71
N LYS A 272 -13.54 7.04 -3.12
CA LYS A 272 -13.21 8.45 -2.89
C LYS A 272 -14.26 9.36 -3.52
N GLU A 273 -14.55 9.17 -4.80
CA GLU A 273 -15.49 10.00 -5.54
C GLU A 273 -16.90 9.93 -4.94
N TYR A 274 -17.34 8.73 -4.54
CA TYR A 274 -18.62 8.57 -3.87
C TYR A 274 -18.65 9.27 -2.51
N ALA A 275 -17.60 9.11 -1.69
CA ALA A 275 -17.48 9.78 -0.39
C ALA A 275 -17.55 11.31 -0.52
N GLU A 276 -16.78 11.88 -1.45
CA GLU A 276 -16.80 13.33 -1.72
C GLU A 276 -18.18 13.79 -2.22
N LYS A 277 -18.81 13.01 -3.12
CA LYS A 277 -20.14 13.30 -3.67
C LYS A 277 -21.22 13.40 -2.59
N ILE A 278 -21.14 12.58 -1.54
CA ILE A 278 -22.10 12.59 -0.43
C ILE A 278 -21.69 13.51 0.73
N GLY A 279 -20.63 14.30 0.57
CA GLY A 279 -20.25 15.35 1.52
C GLY A 279 -19.28 14.94 2.62
N VAL A 280 -18.54 13.83 2.45
CA VAL A 280 -17.41 13.51 3.33
C VAL A 280 -16.29 14.52 3.11
N GLU A 281 -15.85 15.20 4.16
CA GLU A 281 -14.67 16.07 4.10
C GLU A 281 -13.40 15.22 4.28
N ILE A 282 -12.51 15.24 3.28
CA ILE A 282 -11.24 14.48 3.31
C ILE A 282 -10.07 15.44 3.50
N LEU A 283 -9.29 15.23 4.56
CA LEU A 283 -8.08 15.98 4.88
C LEU A 283 -6.84 15.11 4.68
N LEU A 284 -6.17 15.27 3.54
CA LEU A 284 -4.87 14.65 3.25
C LEU A 284 -3.75 15.36 4.03
N ASN A 285 -2.56 14.76 4.04
CA ASN A 285 -1.39 15.29 4.76
C ASN A 285 -1.68 15.61 6.24
N THR A 286 -2.63 14.91 6.87
CA THR A 286 -3.14 15.17 8.22
C THR A 286 -2.99 13.92 9.07
N LYS A 287 -1.96 13.89 9.93
CA LYS A 287 -1.64 12.75 10.80
C LYS A 287 -2.39 12.87 12.12
N GLY A 288 -3.20 11.88 12.48
CA GLY A 288 -3.73 11.73 13.84
C GLY A 288 -2.63 11.30 14.82
N GLU A 289 -2.56 11.92 16.00
CA GLU A 289 -1.51 11.69 17.00
C GLU A 289 -2.05 11.19 18.34
N GLU A 290 -3.21 11.68 18.78
CA GLU A 290 -3.79 11.33 20.08
C GLU A 290 -5.32 11.37 20.08
N LEU A 291 -5.95 10.35 20.65
CA LEU A 291 -7.40 10.32 20.88
C LEU A 291 -7.78 11.21 22.08
N ILE A 292 -8.86 11.97 21.94
CA ILE A 292 -9.34 12.88 22.98
C ILE A 292 -10.44 12.19 23.77
N LYS A 293 -10.27 12.10 25.10
CA LYS A 293 -11.28 11.61 26.05
C LYS A 293 -12.02 12.76 26.72
N ASP A 294 -13.32 12.59 26.93
CA ASP A 294 -14.07 13.45 27.86
C ASP A 294 -13.95 12.97 29.32
N LYS A 295 -14.64 13.66 30.24
CA LYS A 295 -14.62 13.34 31.68
C LYS A 295 -15.27 11.98 32.02
N SER A 296 -16.14 11.47 31.15
CA SER A 296 -16.77 10.15 31.31
C SER A 296 -15.90 9.00 30.79
N GLY A 297 -14.82 9.33 30.06
CA GLY A 297 -13.96 8.36 29.40
C GLY A 297 -14.37 8.04 27.96
N LYS A 298 -15.41 8.68 27.42
CA LYS A 298 -15.82 8.55 26.00
C LYS A 298 -14.77 9.20 25.10
N ILE A 299 -14.46 8.57 23.97
CA ILE A 299 -13.66 9.19 22.91
C ILE A 299 -14.52 10.21 22.16
N VAL A 300 -14.06 11.44 22.12
CA VAL A 300 -14.79 12.60 21.58
C VAL A 300 -14.02 13.36 20.50
N GLY A 301 -12.90 12.82 20.03
CA GLY A 301 -12.12 13.45 18.98
C GLY A 301 -10.69 12.95 18.86
N VAL A 302 -9.91 13.68 18.07
CA VAL A 302 -8.50 13.41 17.80
C VAL A 302 -7.71 14.71 17.68
N GLN A 303 -6.52 14.73 18.27
CA GLN A 303 -5.47 15.70 17.96
C GLN A 303 -4.69 15.20 16.74
N ALA A 304 -4.52 16.07 15.76
CA ALA A 304 -3.84 15.77 14.51
C ALA A 304 -2.90 16.92 14.12
N VAL A 305 -2.03 16.66 13.15
CA VAL A 305 -1.07 17.64 12.64
C VAL A 305 -0.97 17.56 11.13
N GLN A 306 -0.91 18.71 10.45
CA GLN A 306 -0.64 18.74 9.01
C GLN A 306 0.85 18.59 8.70
N LYS A 307 1.18 18.27 7.44
CA LYS A 307 2.57 18.16 6.95
C LYS A 307 3.45 19.38 7.28
N ASP A 308 2.89 20.58 7.37
CA ASP A 308 3.61 21.82 7.72
C ASP A 308 3.72 22.07 9.24
N ASN A 309 3.32 21.10 10.05
CA ASN A 309 3.19 21.15 11.51
C ASN A 309 2.04 22.03 12.03
N THR A 310 1.05 22.40 11.19
CA THR A 310 -0.17 23.07 11.66
C THR A 310 -0.97 22.13 12.56
N PRO A 311 -1.23 22.48 13.84
CA PRO A 311 -2.06 21.66 14.73
C PRO A 311 -3.52 21.68 14.30
N ILE A 312 -4.18 20.52 14.34
CA ILE A 312 -5.61 20.34 14.09
C ILE A 312 -6.23 19.61 15.28
N VAL A 313 -7.37 20.11 15.76
CA VAL A 313 -8.23 19.39 16.71
C VAL A 313 -9.56 19.10 16.04
N LEU A 314 -9.91 17.82 15.95
CA LEU A 314 -11.19 17.37 15.43
C LEU A 314 -12.06 16.83 16.57
N THR A 315 -13.17 17.50 16.86
CA THR A 315 -14.17 17.03 17.83
C THR A 315 -15.22 16.20 17.09
N ALA A 316 -15.51 15.00 17.60
CA ALA A 316 -16.55 14.11 17.12
C ALA A 316 -17.73 14.09 18.10
N ASN A 317 -18.93 14.50 17.65
CA ASN A 317 -20.13 14.49 18.48
C ASN A 317 -20.59 13.06 18.80
N ARG A 318 -20.30 12.10 17.92
CA ARG A 318 -20.72 10.70 18.06
C ARG A 318 -19.54 9.79 18.37
N ALA A 319 -18.60 9.65 17.44
CA ALA A 319 -17.55 8.64 17.53
C ALA A 319 -16.31 8.91 16.67
N VAL A 320 -15.22 8.20 16.98
CA VAL A 320 -14.00 8.11 16.19
C VAL A 320 -13.83 6.68 15.68
N VAL A 321 -13.45 6.53 14.40
CA VAL A 321 -13.14 5.23 13.77
C VAL A 321 -11.65 5.17 13.42
N LEU A 322 -10.95 4.17 13.96
CA LEU A 322 -9.57 3.83 13.56
C LEU A 322 -9.61 2.90 12.34
N ALA A 323 -9.01 3.33 11.22
CA ALA A 323 -8.91 2.57 9.97
C ALA A 323 -7.50 2.72 9.38
N THR A 324 -6.48 2.72 10.24
CA THR A 324 -5.10 3.13 9.94
C THR A 324 -4.22 2.06 9.31
N GLY A 325 -4.76 0.87 9.07
CA GLY A 325 -3.99 -0.31 8.70
C GLY A 325 -3.12 -0.85 9.85
N GLY A 326 -2.25 -1.79 9.51
CA GLY A 326 -1.39 -2.52 10.44
C GLY A 326 -0.06 -1.84 10.77
N PHE A 327 0.94 -2.66 11.08
CA PHE A 327 2.30 -2.22 11.42
C PHE A 327 3.39 -2.92 10.60
N GLY A 328 3.02 -3.50 9.45
CA GLY A 328 3.90 -4.26 8.58
C GLY A 328 5.10 -3.49 8.01
N ALA A 329 5.17 -2.16 8.12
CA ALA A 329 6.33 -1.33 7.77
C ALA A 329 7.22 -0.94 8.97
N ASN A 330 6.78 -1.16 10.21
CA ASN A 330 7.49 -0.73 11.42
C ASN A 330 8.41 -1.83 11.97
N VAL A 331 9.71 -1.72 11.68
CA VAL A 331 10.75 -2.67 12.11
C VAL A 331 10.81 -2.83 13.64
N GLU A 332 10.56 -1.77 14.42
CA GLU A 332 10.56 -1.86 15.88
C GLU A 332 9.37 -2.67 16.39
N MET A 333 8.16 -2.40 15.87
CA MET A 333 6.97 -3.18 16.26
C MET A 333 7.04 -4.63 15.76
N ARG A 334 7.56 -4.87 14.55
CA ARG A 334 7.80 -6.22 14.04
C ARG A 334 8.67 -7.00 15.01
N GLN A 335 9.83 -6.48 15.39
CA GLN A 335 10.74 -7.15 16.33
C GLN A 335 10.16 -7.30 17.73
N LYS A 336 9.44 -6.27 18.23
CA LYS A 336 8.76 -6.33 19.54
C LYS A 336 7.78 -7.49 19.63
N TYR A 337 6.99 -7.72 18.58
CA TYR A 337 5.91 -8.69 18.62
C TYR A 337 6.24 -10.03 17.98
N ASN A 338 7.26 -10.12 17.11
CA ASN A 338 7.61 -11.36 16.43
C ASN A 338 7.92 -12.50 17.41
N LYS A 339 7.14 -13.58 17.34
CA LYS A 339 7.39 -14.83 18.06
C LYS A 339 7.55 -16.05 17.13
N ARG A 340 7.29 -15.89 15.83
CA ARG A 340 7.22 -17.01 14.87
C ARG A 340 8.46 -17.10 13.98
N TRP A 341 8.95 -15.97 13.49
CA TRP A 341 10.02 -15.93 12.49
C TRP A 341 11.37 -15.72 13.15
N GLU A 342 12.44 -16.20 12.52
CA GLU A 342 13.81 -16.05 13.05
C GLU A 342 14.19 -14.58 13.24
N THR A 343 13.94 -13.74 12.23
CA THR A 343 14.08 -12.28 12.32
C THR A 343 13.01 -11.59 11.48
N LEU A 344 12.64 -10.38 11.87
CA LEU A 344 11.84 -9.42 11.08
C LEU A 344 12.44 -8.01 11.17
N ASP A 345 13.76 -7.92 11.27
CA ASP A 345 14.49 -6.65 11.27
C ASP A 345 14.46 -5.96 9.89
N ALA A 346 15.27 -4.91 9.72
CA ALA A 346 15.32 -4.12 8.48
C ALA A 346 15.85 -4.90 7.25
N SER A 347 16.52 -6.04 7.44
CA SER A 347 16.96 -6.92 6.35
C SER A 347 15.78 -7.63 5.67
N VAL A 348 14.69 -7.88 6.41
CA VAL A 348 13.45 -8.42 5.87
C VAL A 348 12.61 -7.28 5.29
N LYS A 349 12.54 -7.23 3.97
CA LYS A 349 11.77 -6.22 3.24
C LYS A 349 10.28 -6.35 3.51
N THR A 350 9.50 -5.39 3.03
CA THR A 350 8.04 -5.37 3.20
C THR A 350 7.35 -4.98 1.91
N THR A 351 6.18 -5.58 1.68
CA THR A 351 5.28 -5.17 0.60
C THR A 351 4.41 -3.97 0.99
N ASN A 352 4.53 -3.49 2.23
CA ASN A 352 3.68 -2.44 2.77
C ASN A 352 4.12 -1.06 2.27
N SER A 353 3.14 -0.15 2.16
CA SER A 353 3.46 1.28 2.15
C SER A 353 4.31 1.62 3.39
N PRO A 354 5.33 2.49 3.27
CA PRO A 354 6.13 2.94 4.42
C PRO A 354 5.29 3.67 5.48
N ALA A 355 4.04 4.01 5.16
CA ALA A 355 3.07 4.58 6.08
C ALA A 355 2.49 3.58 7.09
N ILE A 356 2.60 2.27 6.88
CA ILE A 356 1.88 1.26 7.69
C ILE A 356 2.69 0.87 8.93
N VAL A 357 2.71 1.79 9.89
CA VAL A 357 3.63 1.75 11.04
C VAL A 357 2.95 1.63 12.41
N GLY A 358 1.64 1.36 12.44
CA GLY A 358 0.91 1.11 13.69
C GLY A 358 0.46 2.35 14.46
N ASP A 359 0.36 3.53 13.83
CA ASP A 359 -0.05 4.77 14.53
C ASP A 359 -1.40 4.61 15.26
N GLY A 360 -2.40 3.97 14.62
CA GLY A 360 -3.70 3.73 15.24
C GLY A 360 -3.67 2.73 16.40
N ILE A 361 -2.79 1.72 16.33
CA ILE A 361 -2.57 0.77 17.42
C ILE A 361 -1.98 1.50 18.65
N VAL A 362 -0.98 2.36 18.44
CA VAL A 362 -0.38 3.18 19.50
C VAL A 362 -1.41 4.14 20.12
N MET A 363 -2.25 4.78 19.29
CA MET A 363 -3.34 5.62 19.80
C MET A 363 -4.35 4.84 20.63
N ALA A 364 -4.72 3.63 20.21
CA ALA A 364 -5.65 2.77 20.92
C ALA A 364 -5.08 2.27 22.27
N GLU A 365 -3.81 1.84 22.30
CA GLU A 365 -3.14 1.38 23.52
C GLU A 365 -3.11 2.48 24.61
N LYS A 366 -2.88 3.74 24.22
CA LYS A 366 -2.92 4.91 25.14
C LYS A 366 -4.29 5.15 25.79
N VAL A 367 -5.37 4.64 25.20
CA VAL A 367 -6.71 4.71 25.78
C VAL A 367 -7.17 3.38 26.37
N ASN A 368 -6.22 2.50 26.69
CA ASN A 368 -6.44 1.20 27.36
C ASN A 368 -7.20 0.18 26.49
N ALA A 369 -7.13 0.31 25.16
CA ALA A 369 -7.64 -0.71 24.25
C ALA A 369 -6.83 -2.01 24.37
N ASN A 370 -7.51 -3.15 24.30
CA ASN A 370 -6.83 -4.44 24.26
C ASN A 370 -6.23 -4.69 22.87
N LEU A 371 -5.07 -5.33 22.85
CA LEU A 371 -4.41 -5.79 21.62
C LEU A 371 -4.38 -7.32 21.63
N ILE A 372 -4.77 -7.95 20.51
CA ILE A 372 -4.79 -9.41 20.38
C ILE A 372 -4.05 -9.86 19.14
N GLY A 373 -3.35 -11.01 19.24
CA GLY A 373 -2.67 -11.67 18.12
C GLY A 373 -1.51 -10.89 17.52
N MET A 374 -0.93 -9.92 18.23
CA MET A 374 0.12 -9.03 17.73
C MET A 374 1.36 -9.80 17.21
N GLU A 375 1.61 -11.00 17.73
CA GLU A 375 2.70 -11.87 17.27
C GLU A 375 2.49 -12.49 15.89
N TYR A 376 1.25 -12.46 15.38
CA TYR A 376 0.90 -13.05 14.10
C TYR A 376 1.15 -12.07 12.97
N ILE A 377 2.36 -12.14 12.42
CA ILE A 377 2.82 -11.36 11.28
C ILE A 377 2.97 -12.31 10.08
N GLN A 378 2.28 -12.04 8.97
CA GLN A 378 2.36 -12.85 7.76
C GLN A 378 3.49 -12.35 6.85
N LEU A 379 4.27 -13.31 6.36
CA LEU A 379 5.18 -13.12 5.24
C LEU A 379 4.49 -13.47 3.94
N TYR A 380 4.72 -12.66 2.90
CA TYR A 380 4.42 -13.07 1.53
C TYR A 380 5.58 -13.89 0.99
N PRO A 381 5.32 -15.05 0.36
CA PRO A 381 6.36 -16.03 0.08
C PRO A 381 7.39 -15.57 -0.96
N PHE A 382 6.96 -15.00 -2.10
CA PHE A 382 7.86 -14.74 -3.22
C PHE A 382 7.77 -13.28 -3.67
N ASN A 383 8.84 -12.52 -3.50
CA ASN A 383 8.93 -11.11 -3.84
C ASN A 383 10.30 -10.78 -4.43
N ASN A 384 10.37 -9.64 -5.12
CA ASN A 384 11.61 -9.13 -5.68
C ASN A 384 12.65 -8.81 -4.59
N PRO A 385 13.87 -9.37 -4.65
CA PRO A 385 14.86 -9.22 -3.60
C PRO A 385 15.51 -7.84 -3.54
N ILE A 386 15.27 -6.97 -4.52
CA ILE A 386 15.74 -5.58 -4.51
C ILE A 386 14.68 -4.69 -3.87
N THR A 387 13.44 -4.76 -4.36
CA THR A 387 12.37 -3.85 -3.95
C THR A 387 11.56 -4.35 -2.76
N GLY A 388 11.45 -5.67 -2.59
CA GLY A 388 10.62 -6.32 -1.57
C GLY A 388 9.15 -6.48 -1.93
N VAL A 389 8.75 -6.06 -3.13
CA VAL A 389 7.36 -6.13 -3.63
C VAL A 389 7.20 -7.25 -4.67
N PHE A 390 5.96 -7.56 -5.02
CA PHE A 390 5.59 -8.56 -6.02
C PHE A 390 6.22 -8.27 -7.38
N TYR A 391 6.39 -9.34 -8.16
CA TYR A 391 6.74 -9.27 -9.58
C TYR A 391 5.48 -9.35 -10.43
N GLY A 392 5.21 -8.43 -11.34
CA GLY A 392 4.16 -8.62 -12.33
C GLY A 392 4.41 -9.87 -13.19
N ILE A 393 5.69 -10.12 -13.50
CA ILE A 393 6.17 -11.32 -14.22
C ILE A 393 6.12 -12.64 -13.41
N GLU A 394 5.67 -12.62 -12.15
CA GLU A 394 5.35 -13.84 -11.37
C GLU A 394 3.86 -14.22 -11.45
N ALA A 395 3.09 -13.51 -12.29
CA ALA A 395 1.67 -13.78 -12.57
C ALA A 395 1.25 -15.24 -12.74
N PRO A 396 2.07 -16.14 -13.34
CA PRO A 396 1.74 -17.55 -13.38
C PRO A 396 1.39 -18.19 -12.02
N SER A 397 1.92 -17.68 -10.90
CA SER A 397 1.69 -18.23 -9.55
C SER A 397 0.25 -18.04 -9.06
N TRP A 398 -0.41 -16.93 -9.44
CA TRP A 398 -1.78 -16.60 -9.01
C TRP A 398 -2.82 -16.67 -10.13
N SER A 399 -2.40 -16.68 -11.40
CA SER A 399 -3.28 -17.00 -12.54
C SER A 399 -3.49 -18.50 -12.75
N GLY A 400 -2.80 -19.32 -11.96
CA GLY A 400 -2.96 -20.76 -11.98
C GLY A 400 -2.22 -21.46 -13.12
N GLU A 401 -1.08 -20.93 -13.56
CA GLU A 401 -0.39 -21.34 -14.79
C GLU A 401 0.96 -22.02 -14.53
N GLY A 402 1.01 -22.96 -13.59
CA GLY A 402 2.05 -23.99 -13.57
C GLY A 402 3.43 -23.61 -13.04
N LEU A 403 3.69 -22.36 -12.66
CA LEU A 403 4.98 -21.95 -12.10
C LEU A 403 5.37 -22.81 -10.88
N ILE A 404 6.64 -23.21 -10.84
CA ILE A 404 7.21 -24.05 -9.78
C ILE A 404 8.36 -23.34 -9.07
N TYR A 405 8.59 -23.68 -7.80
CA TYR A 405 9.72 -23.16 -7.02
C TYR A 405 10.81 -24.22 -6.90
N VAL A 406 12.05 -23.85 -7.21
CA VAL A 406 13.22 -24.69 -7.01
C VAL A 406 14.26 -24.02 -6.12
N ASN A 407 15.06 -24.83 -5.43
CA ASN A 407 16.20 -24.38 -4.63
C ASN A 407 17.51 -24.43 -5.45
N LYS A 408 18.64 -24.08 -4.80
CA LYS A 408 19.99 -24.15 -5.41
C LYS A 408 20.39 -25.54 -5.88
N ASP A 409 19.87 -26.58 -5.24
CA ASP A 409 20.11 -27.97 -5.65
C ASP A 409 19.24 -28.39 -6.84
N GLY A 410 18.45 -27.49 -7.43
CA GLY A 410 17.59 -27.77 -8.58
C GLY A 410 16.37 -28.62 -8.24
N LYS A 411 15.93 -28.63 -6.98
CA LYS A 411 14.80 -29.43 -6.50
C LYS A 411 13.62 -28.55 -6.07
N ARG A 412 12.41 -29.04 -6.32
CA ARG A 412 11.20 -28.51 -5.68
C ARG A 412 11.23 -28.83 -4.18
N PHE A 413 10.51 -28.02 -3.40
CA PHE A 413 10.50 -28.14 -1.94
C PHE A 413 9.15 -27.78 -1.30
N VAL A 414 8.15 -27.38 -2.08
CA VAL A 414 6.85 -26.94 -1.55
C VAL A 414 5.74 -27.09 -2.59
N ASN A 415 4.51 -27.16 -2.11
CA ASN A 415 3.32 -26.96 -2.93
C ASN A 415 3.14 -25.46 -3.24
N GLU A 416 3.34 -25.06 -4.49
CA GLU A 416 3.40 -23.65 -4.88
C GLU A 416 2.04 -22.93 -4.88
N VAL A 417 0.93 -23.65 -4.71
CA VAL A 417 -0.42 -23.09 -4.48
C VAL A 417 -0.90 -23.26 -3.04
N GLY A 418 0.00 -23.70 -2.15
CA GLY A 418 -0.27 -23.82 -0.72
C GLY A 418 -0.48 -22.47 -0.01
N MET A 419 -0.83 -22.54 1.28
CA MET A 419 -0.94 -21.35 2.12
C MET A 419 0.38 -20.57 2.18
N ARG A 420 0.28 -19.26 2.39
CA ARG A 420 1.41 -18.33 2.33
C ARG A 420 2.50 -18.67 3.34
N ASP A 421 2.12 -19.10 4.54
CA ASP A 421 3.05 -19.50 5.57
C ASP A 421 3.79 -20.80 5.25
N VAL A 422 3.10 -21.82 4.72
CA VAL A 422 3.76 -23.04 4.21
C VAL A 422 4.80 -22.70 3.15
N ARG A 423 4.47 -21.81 2.20
CA ARG A 423 5.40 -21.35 1.16
C ARG A 423 6.56 -20.53 1.74
N ALA A 424 6.28 -19.60 2.66
CA ALA A 424 7.31 -18.79 3.29
C ALA A 424 8.28 -19.63 4.14
N GLU A 425 7.76 -20.57 4.94
CA GLU A 425 8.57 -21.52 5.72
C GLU A 425 9.42 -22.41 4.80
N GLY A 426 8.85 -22.90 3.71
CA GLY A 426 9.59 -23.67 2.70
C GLY A 426 10.78 -22.87 2.13
N ILE A 427 10.57 -21.61 1.78
CA ILE A 427 11.61 -20.71 1.24
C ILE A 427 12.66 -20.38 2.31
N LEU A 428 12.24 -20.08 3.54
CA LEU A 428 13.15 -19.82 4.66
C LEU A 428 14.03 -21.05 4.96
N ALA A 429 13.48 -22.26 4.88
CA ALA A 429 14.24 -23.50 5.02
C ALA A 429 15.30 -23.70 3.91
N GLN A 430 15.20 -23.00 2.78
CA GLN A 430 16.22 -22.97 1.73
C GLN A 430 17.28 -21.86 1.92
N GLY A 431 17.28 -21.18 3.09
CA GLY A 431 18.13 -20.00 3.34
C GLY A 431 17.50 -18.69 2.87
N GLY A 432 16.17 -18.64 2.72
CA GLY A 432 15.40 -17.42 2.44
C GLY A 432 15.34 -17.01 0.97
N VAL A 433 15.81 -17.86 0.05
CA VAL A 433 15.79 -17.61 -1.40
C VAL A 433 15.16 -18.79 -2.13
N ALA A 434 14.32 -18.49 -3.11
CA ALA A 434 13.79 -19.47 -4.04
C ALA A 434 13.89 -18.98 -5.48
N TYR A 435 13.80 -19.92 -6.42
CA TYR A 435 13.81 -19.64 -7.84
C TYR A 435 12.51 -20.12 -8.47
N ALA A 436 11.72 -19.19 -9.00
CA ALA A 436 10.47 -19.49 -9.68
C ALA A 436 10.72 -19.72 -11.18
N ILE A 437 10.20 -20.81 -11.73
CA ILE A 437 10.44 -21.21 -13.13
C ILE A 437 9.12 -21.47 -13.85
N TYR A 438 9.03 -20.98 -15.10
CA TYR A 438 8.00 -21.35 -16.07
C TYR A 438 8.57 -21.37 -17.50
N ASN A 439 7.79 -21.87 -18.45
CA ASN A 439 8.17 -21.98 -19.87
C ASN A 439 7.44 -20.96 -20.76
N GLN A 440 7.85 -20.90 -22.02
CA GLN A 440 7.27 -20.01 -23.03
C GLN A 440 5.76 -20.22 -23.23
N GLU A 441 5.25 -21.45 -23.12
CA GLU A 441 3.81 -21.75 -23.21
C GLU A 441 3.01 -20.95 -22.17
N VAL A 442 3.50 -20.89 -20.94
CA VAL A 442 2.90 -20.09 -19.86
C VAL A 442 3.02 -18.59 -20.13
N ALA A 443 4.19 -18.14 -20.60
CA ALA A 443 4.43 -16.74 -20.92
C ALA A 443 3.50 -16.22 -22.03
N ASP A 444 3.30 -17.02 -23.08
CA ASP A 444 2.44 -16.71 -24.23
C ASP A 444 0.96 -16.66 -23.82
N ARG A 445 0.50 -17.66 -23.06
CA ARG A 445 -0.90 -17.76 -22.60
C ARG A 445 -1.33 -16.55 -21.77
N LEU A 446 -0.41 -16.02 -20.96
CA LEU A 446 -0.66 -14.85 -20.11
C LEU A 446 -0.20 -13.53 -20.74
N HIS A 447 0.28 -13.56 -21.99
CA HIS A 447 0.81 -12.40 -22.71
C HIS A 447 1.87 -11.63 -21.91
N LEU A 448 2.70 -12.33 -21.13
CA LEU A 448 3.58 -11.69 -20.14
C LEU A 448 4.64 -10.81 -20.80
N GLU A 449 5.26 -11.27 -21.89
CA GLU A 449 6.35 -10.53 -22.54
C GLU A 449 5.88 -9.20 -23.12
N GLU A 450 4.63 -9.12 -23.57
CA GLU A 450 4.01 -7.87 -23.99
C GLU A 450 3.61 -7.02 -22.78
N LYS A 451 2.84 -7.61 -21.86
CA LYS A 451 2.26 -6.91 -20.70
C LYS A 451 3.31 -6.33 -19.75
N PHE A 452 4.44 -7.02 -19.60
CA PHE A 452 5.48 -6.71 -18.63
C PHE A 452 6.86 -6.52 -19.27
N LYS A 453 6.91 -6.09 -20.54
CA LYS A 453 8.15 -5.86 -21.29
C LYS A 453 9.19 -5.05 -20.50
N ASP A 454 8.76 -3.95 -19.90
CA ASP A 454 9.66 -3.05 -19.16
C ASP A 454 10.12 -3.67 -17.83
N GLU A 455 9.26 -4.46 -17.18
CA GLU A 455 9.64 -5.19 -15.97
C GLU A 455 10.63 -6.31 -16.28
N TYR A 456 10.47 -7.04 -17.39
CA TYR A 456 11.47 -8.02 -17.84
C TYR A 456 12.83 -7.37 -18.10
N ALA A 457 12.86 -6.27 -18.86
CA ALA A 457 14.11 -5.56 -19.13
C ALA A 457 14.78 -5.07 -17.84
N LYS A 458 13.99 -4.53 -16.91
CA LYS A 458 14.48 -4.06 -15.60
C LYS A 458 15.01 -5.20 -14.76
N THR A 459 14.24 -6.27 -14.58
CA THR A 459 14.60 -7.40 -13.72
C THR A 459 15.78 -8.21 -14.26
N LEU A 460 15.95 -8.25 -15.58
CA LEU A 460 17.15 -8.77 -16.23
C LEU A 460 18.38 -7.91 -15.88
N ALA A 461 18.29 -6.59 -16.03
CA ALA A 461 19.38 -5.67 -15.68
C ALA A 461 19.74 -5.70 -14.19
N ASP A 462 18.73 -5.88 -13.34
CA ASP A 462 18.85 -6.03 -11.89
C ASP A 462 19.46 -7.40 -11.48
N GLY A 463 19.61 -8.34 -12.41
CA GLY A 463 20.16 -9.69 -12.14
C GLY A 463 19.24 -10.57 -11.29
N VAL A 464 17.93 -10.31 -11.32
CA VAL A 464 16.92 -11.06 -10.55
C VAL A 464 15.96 -11.86 -11.43
N PHE A 465 16.11 -11.76 -12.75
CA PHE A 465 15.40 -12.52 -13.75
C PHE A 465 16.35 -12.95 -14.87
N PHE A 466 16.10 -14.12 -15.47
CA PHE A 466 16.80 -14.57 -16.67
C PHE A 466 15.88 -15.39 -17.59
N LYS A 467 16.10 -15.27 -18.90
CA LYS A 467 15.46 -16.07 -19.96
C LYS A 467 16.53 -16.80 -20.75
N ALA A 468 16.34 -18.09 -21.03
CA ALA A 468 17.23 -18.86 -21.91
C ALA A 468 16.50 -20.01 -22.60
N ASP A 469 17.10 -20.59 -23.63
CA ASP A 469 16.47 -21.66 -24.41
C ASP A 469 16.54 -23.01 -23.67
N THR A 470 17.55 -23.20 -22.83
CA THR A 470 17.83 -24.47 -22.13
C THR A 470 17.77 -24.35 -20.60
N LEU A 471 17.50 -25.48 -19.93
CA LEU A 471 17.51 -25.55 -18.46
C LEU A 471 18.92 -25.37 -17.90
N GLU A 472 19.93 -25.80 -18.63
CA GLU A 472 21.34 -25.66 -18.31
C GLU A 472 21.76 -24.19 -18.25
N GLU A 473 21.32 -23.37 -19.21
CA GLU A 473 21.63 -21.93 -19.24
C GLU A 473 20.99 -21.18 -18.06
N ILE A 474 19.70 -21.41 -17.77
CA ILE A 474 19.06 -20.78 -16.62
C ILE A 474 19.68 -21.25 -15.29
N ALA A 475 20.07 -22.53 -15.23
CA ALA A 475 20.70 -23.10 -14.04
C ALA A 475 22.07 -22.48 -13.82
N ASN A 476 22.90 -22.37 -14.86
CA ASN A 476 24.22 -21.75 -14.80
C ASN A 476 24.15 -20.28 -14.38
N HIS A 477 23.19 -19.51 -14.90
CA HIS A 477 23.03 -18.08 -14.56
C HIS A 477 22.88 -17.86 -13.06
N PHE A 478 22.08 -18.68 -12.40
CA PHE A 478 21.85 -18.59 -10.96
C PHE A 478 22.65 -19.59 -10.13
N GLY A 479 23.57 -20.36 -10.71
CA GLY A 479 24.34 -21.39 -10.01
C GLY A 479 23.45 -22.45 -9.35
N ILE A 480 22.44 -22.93 -10.07
CA ILE A 480 21.55 -24.04 -9.70
C ILE A 480 22.13 -25.34 -10.28
N ASN A 481 21.94 -26.47 -9.60
CA ASN A 481 22.34 -27.77 -10.15
C ASN A 481 21.46 -28.16 -11.36
N ALA A 482 21.99 -28.00 -12.58
CA ALA A 482 21.29 -28.28 -13.83
C ALA A 482 20.80 -29.74 -13.95
N ALA A 483 21.64 -30.71 -13.56
CA ALA A 483 21.29 -32.13 -13.66
C ALA A 483 20.11 -32.52 -12.76
N ASN A 484 20.02 -31.93 -11.57
CA ASN A 484 18.87 -32.10 -10.70
C ASN A 484 17.65 -31.33 -11.21
N LEU A 485 17.84 -30.14 -11.80
CA LEU A 485 16.76 -29.36 -12.37
C LEU A 485 16.02 -30.10 -13.49
N VAL A 486 16.76 -30.73 -14.41
CA VAL A 486 16.19 -31.60 -15.44
C VAL A 486 15.35 -32.72 -14.83
N LYS A 487 15.91 -33.44 -13.84
CA LYS A 487 15.18 -34.49 -13.12
C LYS A 487 13.91 -33.98 -12.42
N THR A 488 13.94 -32.76 -11.89
CA THR A 488 12.79 -32.10 -11.27
C THR A 488 11.69 -31.84 -12.30
N MET A 489 12.03 -31.35 -13.49
CA MET A 489 11.05 -31.13 -14.57
C MET A 489 10.43 -32.46 -15.03
N ASP A 490 11.24 -33.50 -15.21
CA ASP A 490 10.76 -34.84 -15.58
C ASP A 490 9.82 -35.42 -14.51
N ALA A 491 10.20 -35.33 -13.23
CA ALA A 491 9.41 -35.81 -12.12
C ALA A 491 8.07 -35.05 -12.00
N TYR A 492 8.10 -33.72 -12.17
CA TYR A 492 6.90 -32.89 -12.14
C TYR A 492 5.94 -33.23 -13.28
N ASN A 493 6.44 -33.34 -14.52
CA ASN A 493 5.63 -33.74 -15.67
C ASN A 493 5.02 -35.14 -15.48
N LYS A 494 5.80 -36.09 -14.98
CA LYS A 494 5.29 -37.43 -14.65
C LYS A 494 4.25 -37.39 -13.52
N GLY A 495 4.41 -36.50 -12.55
CA GLY A 495 3.43 -36.27 -11.49
C GLY A 495 2.10 -35.77 -12.04
N ILE A 496 2.12 -34.83 -13.00
CA ILE A 496 0.92 -34.36 -13.70
C ILE A 496 0.24 -35.52 -14.44
N GLU A 497 1.00 -36.27 -15.25
CA GLU A 497 0.48 -37.37 -16.06
C GLU A 497 -0.17 -38.48 -15.21
N ASN A 498 0.38 -38.74 -14.02
CA ASN A 498 -0.14 -39.75 -13.09
C ASN A 498 -1.11 -39.20 -12.03
N ASN A 499 -1.44 -37.90 -12.07
CA ASN A 499 -2.24 -37.21 -11.06
C ASN A 499 -1.71 -37.42 -9.62
N ASN A 500 -0.39 -37.37 -9.47
CA ASN A 500 0.31 -37.60 -8.21
C ASN A 500 1.54 -36.68 -8.11
N ASP A 501 1.31 -35.40 -7.81
CA ASP A 501 2.37 -34.43 -7.54
C ASP A 501 3.10 -34.73 -6.22
N GLU A 502 4.43 -34.58 -6.22
CA GLU A 502 5.30 -34.84 -5.07
C GLU A 502 4.89 -34.08 -3.79
N PHE A 503 4.34 -32.87 -3.93
CA PHE A 503 3.92 -32.02 -2.81
C PHE A 503 2.39 -31.93 -2.70
N GLY A 504 1.67 -32.82 -3.39
CA GLY A 504 0.20 -32.88 -3.36
C GLY A 504 -0.48 -31.69 -4.03
N ARG A 505 0.19 -30.97 -4.94
CA ARG A 505 -0.44 -29.95 -5.79
C ARG A 505 -1.51 -30.60 -6.67
N LYS A 506 -2.71 -30.01 -6.69
CA LYS A 506 -3.88 -30.54 -7.44
C LYS A 506 -4.42 -29.60 -8.50
N THR A 507 -4.06 -28.33 -8.43
CA THR A 507 -4.54 -27.28 -9.32
C THR A 507 -3.36 -26.53 -9.93
N SER A 508 -3.67 -25.77 -10.97
CA SER A 508 -2.76 -24.79 -11.53
C SER A 508 -1.45 -25.40 -12.05
N MET A 509 -1.51 -26.59 -12.65
CA MET A 509 -0.32 -27.29 -13.17
C MET A 509 -0.29 -27.21 -14.68
N VAL A 510 0.86 -26.82 -15.23
CA VAL A 510 1.15 -26.79 -16.67
C VAL A 510 2.40 -27.62 -16.88
N THR A 511 2.44 -28.40 -17.95
CA THR A 511 3.60 -29.24 -18.26
C THR A 511 4.82 -28.39 -18.62
N MET A 512 5.96 -28.72 -18.04
CA MET A 512 7.25 -28.05 -18.24
C MET A 512 8.12 -28.91 -19.16
N LYS A 513 7.73 -29.05 -20.44
CA LYS A 513 8.37 -29.99 -21.40
C LYS A 513 9.41 -29.34 -22.32
N SER A 514 9.28 -28.07 -22.63
CA SER A 514 10.17 -27.34 -23.55
C SER A 514 10.30 -25.89 -23.15
N GLY A 515 11.48 -25.32 -23.43
CA GLY A 515 11.74 -23.89 -23.32
C GLY A 515 11.25 -23.10 -24.55
N PRO A 516 11.58 -21.80 -24.65
CA PRO A 516 12.41 -21.04 -23.71
C PRO A 516 11.90 -21.03 -22.27
N TRP A 517 12.83 -20.89 -21.33
CA TRP A 517 12.59 -20.91 -19.89
C TRP A 517 12.78 -19.55 -19.27
N PHE A 518 11.95 -19.24 -18.30
CA PHE A 518 11.94 -18.00 -17.55
C PHE A 518 12.21 -18.35 -16.09
N ILE A 519 13.17 -17.68 -15.47
CA ILE A 519 13.53 -17.92 -14.07
C ILE A 519 13.65 -16.60 -13.30
N LEU A 520 13.04 -16.56 -12.12
CA LEU A 520 13.02 -15.40 -11.23
C LEU A 520 13.65 -15.78 -9.90
N LYS A 521 14.46 -14.89 -9.32
CA LYS A 521 14.95 -15.02 -7.96
C LYS A 521 14.00 -14.30 -7.00
N GLY A 522 13.53 -14.97 -5.96
CA GLY A 522 12.61 -14.38 -4.98
C GLY A 522 13.01 -14.58 -3.53
N VAL A 523 12.50 -13.70 -2.68
CA VAL A 523 12.64 -13.73 -1.21
C VAL A 523 11.28 -13.54 -0.53
N VAL A 524 11.21 -13.88 0.75
CA VAL A 524 10.05 -13.55 1.59
C VAL A 524 10.07 -12.06 1.99
N SER A 525 8.88 -11.46 2.10
CA SER A 525 8.71 -10.08 2.59
C SER A 525 7.60 -10.00 3.63
N VAL A 526 7.72 -9.10 4.60
CA VAL A 526 6.63 -8.78 5.55
C VAL A 526 5.44 -8.22 4.78
N HIS A 527 4.24 -8.75 5.05
CA HIS A 527 3.08 -8.45 4.22
C HIS A 527 1.88 -7.92 5.00
N HIS A 528 1.49 -8.58 6.08
CA HIS A 528 0.28 -8.24 6.81
C HIS A 528 0.43 -8.56 8.29
N THR A 529 -0.22 -7.78 9.15
CA THR A 529 -0.22 -8.02 10.60
C THR A 529 -1.63 -8.40 11.03
N MET A 530 -1.84 -9.69 11.36
CA MET A 530 -3.18 -10.22 11.68
C MET A 530 -3.67 -9.82 13.07
N GLY A 531 -2.74 -9.42 13.94
CA GLY A 531 -3.03 -8.86 15.24
C GLY A 531 -3.23 -7.35 15.20
N GLY A 532 -3.92 -6.85 16.22
CA GLY A 532 -4.24 -5.44 16.34
C GLY A 532 -5.19 -5.17 17.48
N VAL A 533 -5.90 -4.05 17.38
CA VAL A 533 -6.92 -3.61 18.33
C VAL A 533 -8.07 -4.60 18.36
N GLU A 534 -8.44 -5.09 19.54
CA GLU A 534 -9.56 -6.01 19.68
C GLU A 534 -10.89 -5.29 19.50
N ILE A 535 -11.77 -5.88 18.69
CA ILE A 535 -13.14 -5.42 18.47
C ILE A 535 -14.16 -6.50 18.80
N ASN A 536 -15.41 -6.06 19.05
CA ASN A 536 -16.58 -6.93 19.02
C ASN A 536 -17.28 -6.94 17.65
N GLU A 537 -18.40 -7.65 17.54
CA GLU A 537 -19.23 -7.83 16.35
C GLU A 537 -19.78 -6.51 15.77
N LYS A 538 -19.81 -5.44 16.59
CA LYS A 538 -20.25 -4.10 16.20
C LYS A 538 -19.09 -3.17 15.83
N ALA A 539 -17.88 -3.72 15.68
CA ALA A 539 -16.64 -2.99 15.45
C ALA A 539 -16.26 -2.00 16.58
N GLN A 540 -16.82 -2.17 17.79
CA GLN A 540 -16.46 -1.36 18.95
C GLN A 540 -15.14 -1.85 19.50
N VAL A 541 -14.22 -0.92 19.78
CA VAL A 541 -12.93 -1.26 20.41
C VAL A 541 -13.16 -1.72 21.84
N LEU A 542 -12.56 -2.84 22.22
CA LEU A 542 -12.62 -3.38 23.57
C LEU A 542 -11.42 -2.92 24.39
N ASP A 543 -11.65 -2.61 25.66
CA ASP A 543 -10.59 -2.38 26.65
C ASP A 543 -9.99 -3.70 27.14
N VAL A 544 -8.91 -3.63 27.93
CA VAL A 544 -8.25 -4.81 28.53
C VAL A 544 -9.15 -5.67 29.44
N ASN A 545 -10.34 -5.19 29.81
CA ASN A 545 -11.34 -5.93 30.58
C ASN A 545 -12.46 -6.50 29.68
N GLY A 546 -12.33 -6.40 28.35
CA GLY A 546 -13.32 -6.84 27.39
C GLY A 546 -14.55 -5.94 27.29
N LYS A 547 -14.50 -4.70 27.81
CA LYS A 547 -15.62 -3.75 27.74
C LYS A 547 -15.44 -2.78 26.57
N PRO A 548 -16.51 -2.43 25.82
CA PRO A 548 -16.43 -1.42 24.78
C PRO A 548 -15.95 -0.06 25.32
N ILE A 549 -14.96 0.54 24.65
CA ILE A 549 -14.55 1.92 24.89
C ILE A 549 -15.58 2.85 24.24
N PRO A 550 -16.33 3.66 25.01
CA PRO A 550 -17.41 4.47 24.43
C PRO A 550 -16.89 5.44 23.37
N GLY A 551 -17.57 5.48 22.22
CA GLY A 551 -17.23 6.39 21.11
C GLY A 551 -16.04 5.96 20.26
N LEU A 552 -15.47 4.77 20.47
CA LEU A 552 -14.33 4.27 19.69
C LEU A 552 -14.67 3.00 18.90
N TYR A 553 -14.40 3.06 17.60
CA TYR A 553 -14.58 1.96 16.66
C TYR A 553 -13.27 1.70 15.91
N ALA A 554 -13.10 0.51 15.35
CA ALA A 554 -11.96 0.19 14.51
C ALA A 554 -12.34 -0.80 13.39
N ALA A 555 -11.69 -0.69 12.23
CA ALA A 555 -11.95 -1.55 11.08
C ALA A 555 -10.70 -1.79 10.21
N GLY A 556 -10.62 -2.98 9.62
CA GLY A 556 -9.53 -3.44 8.77
C GLY A 556 -8.28 -3.86 9.55
N GLU A 557 -7.12 -3.84 8.90
CA GLU A 557 -5.85 -4.40 9.42
C GLU A 557 -5.35 -3.76 10.74
N VAL A 558 -5.92 -2.63 11.18
CA VAL A 558 -5.65 -2.11 12.53
C VAL A 558 -6.21 -3.03 13.63
N THR A 559 -7.15 -3.91 13.29
CA THR A 559 -7.86 -4.79 14.22
C THR A 559 -7.23 -6.19 14.30
N GLY A 560 -7.43 -6.86 15.42
CA GLY A 560 -6.99 -8.24 15.63
C GLY A 560 -8.17 -9.22 15.77
N GLY A 561 -7.89 -10.51 15.55
CA GLY A 561 -8.83 -11.61 15.84
C GLY A 561 -9.63 -12.12 14.66
N ILE A 562 -9.68 -11.42 13.52
CA ILE A 562 -10.44 -11.84 12.34
C ILE A 562 -9.71 -12.96 11.56
N HIS A 563 -8.39 -12.87 11.47
CA HIS A 563 -7.59 -13.73 10.59
C HIS A 563 -6.79 -14.81 11.33
N GLY A 564 -6.82 -14.84 12.67
CA GLY A 564 -6.05 -15.80 13.45
C GLY A 564 -4.54 -15.66 13.21
N ASN A 565 -3.83 -16.79 13.13
CA ASN A 565 -2.37 -16.80 12.98
C ASN A 565 -1.87 -16.69 11.53
N ASN A 566 -2.77 -16.75 10.54
CA ASN A 566 -2.44 -16.73 9.12
C ASN A 566 -3.66 -16.29 8.31
N ARG A 567 -3.52 -15.19 7.56
CA ARG A 567 -4.63 -14.69 6.73
C ARG A 567 -4.71 -15.47 5.42
N VAL A 568 -5.87 -16.05 5.13
CA VAL A 568 -6.20 -16.63 3.83
C VAL A 568 -6.18 -15.53 2.74
N GLY A 569 -5.72 -15.85 1.53
CA GLY A 569 -5.68 -14.91 0.41
C GLY A 569 -7.04 -14.22 0.21
N THR A 570 -7.04 -12.99 -0.31
CA THR A 570 -8.24 -12.17 -0.65
C THR A 570 -9.23 -11.85 0.49
N CYS A 571 -9.04 -12.40 1.69
CA CYS A 571 -9.93 -12.17 2.84
C CYS A 571 -9.74 -10.80 3.51
N ALA A 572 -8.60 -10.13 3.30
CA ALA A 572 -8.38 -8.78 3.82
C ALA A 572 -9.36 -7.77 3.20
N ILE A 573 -9.63 -7.88 1.90
CA ILE A 573 -10.55 -6.94 1.23
C ILE A 573 -12.00 -7.20 1.68
N SER A 574 -12.36 -8.47 1.90
CA SER A 574 -13.65 -8.82 2.51
C SER A 574 -13.79 -8.23 3.91
N ASP A 575 -12.76 -8.36 4.76
CA ASP A 575 -12.70 -7.73 6.08
C ASP A 575 -12.87 -6.20 6.00
N ILE A 576 -11.99 -5.49 5.29
CA ILE A 576 -12.02 -4.02 5.29
C ILE A 576 -13.35 -3.46 4.81
N VAL A 577 -14.01 -4.12 3.86
CA VAL A 577 -15.33 -3.71 3.36
C VAL A 577 -16.39 -4.03 4.41
N VAL A 578 -16.44 -5.25 4.94
CA VAL A 578 -17.47 -5.65 5.91
C VAL A 578 -17.34 -4.84 7.20
N PHE A 579 -16.18 -4.86 7.85
CA PHE A 579 -15.99 -4.15 9.12
C PHE A 579 -15.88 -2.64 8.95
N GLY A 580 -15.38 -2.15 7.81
CA GLY A 580 -15.47 -0.72 7.48
C GLY A 580 -16.92 -0.25 7.47
N ARG A 581 -17.79 -1.00 6.79
CA ARG A 581 -19.22 -0.68 6.74
C ARG A 581 -19.89 -0.76 8.11
N ILE A 582 -19.66 -1.84 8.85
CA ILE A 582 -20.18 -2.03 10.22
C ILE A 582 -19.73 -0.89 11.15
N ALA A 583 -18.45 -0.52 11.11
CA ALA A 583 -17.93 0.57 11.93
C ALA A 583 -18.57 1.91 11.56
N GLY A 584 -18.71 2.22 10.28
CA GLY A 584 -19.37 3.44 9.80
C GLY A 584 -20.83 3.54 10.26
N THR A 585 -21.62 2.50 10.04
CA THR A 585 -23.03 2.45 10.47
C THR A 585 -23.17 2.60 11.98
N ASN A 586 -22.39 1.88 12.78
CA ASN A 586 -22.51 1.94 14.24
C ASN A 586 -21.96 3.26 14.82
N ALA A 587 -20.90 3.82 14.24
CA ALA A 587 -20.39 5.14 14.61
C ALA A 587 -21.44 6.23 14.35
N ALA A 588 -22.13 6.18 13.20
CA ALA A 588 -23.22 7.09 12.90
C ALA A 588 -24.42 6.91 13.85
N ASN A 589 -24.76 5.69 14.25
CA ASN A 589 -25.91 5.45 15.14
C ASN A 589 -25.59 5.63 16.64
N THR A 590 -24.35 5.98 16.99
CA THR A 590 -23.99 6.32 18.37
C THR A 590 -24.66 7.61 18.80
N ALA A 591 -25.22 7.65 20.01
CA ALA A 591 -25.88 8.82 20.56
C ALA A 591 -24.97 10.07 20.49
N GLN A 592 -25.53 11.17 19.99
CA GLN A 592 -24.88 12.48 19.97
C GLN A 592 -24.64 12.97 21.40
N GLN A 593 -23.57 13.74 21.56
CA GLN A 593 -23.27 14.51 22.76
C GLN A 593 -24.28 15.63 23.01
#